data_AF-A0A851RG08-F1
#
_entry.id   AF-A0A851RG08-F1
#
_cell.length_a   1.000
_cell.length_b   1.000
_cell.length_c   1.000
_cell.angle_alpha   90.00
_cell.angle_beta   90.00
_cell.angle_gamma   90.00
#
_symmetry.space_group_name_H-M   'P 1'
#
loop_
_entity.id
_entity.type
_entity.pdbx_description
1 polymer ?
#
loop_
_entity_poly.entity_id
_entity_poly.type
_entity_poly.pdbx_seq_one_letter_code
_entity_poly.pdbx_strand_id
1 'polypeptide(L)'
;PAGPGGVAVPRAGLKKLALPPDYSGITIPEKPKLKFMEKVPAVPKVRREPRQLRDIRGPSQVATDFTEGQYGILALGGGYLHWGHFEMIRLTIGRSMDPKNMFAVWRVPAPSKAVTRKSLGHRMGGGKGPIDRYVTAVKSGRLVVEVGGRCEFGEVRPFLARVAQKLPFPAVPVSRESLQEMRREEEEKRLNNQNPWTFERVVTSNMLGMRKYLSPYDLQLKGRYWGKFFLKHRV
;
A
#
# COMPACT_ATOMS: atom_id res chain seq x y z
N PRO A 1 -29.88 -13.54 30.02
CA PRO A 1 -30.92 -12.50 29.91
C PRO A 1 -31.53 -12.23 31.30
N ALA A 2 -31.01 -11.22 32.01
CA ALA A 2 -31.56 -10.78 33.28
C ALA A 2 -32.74 -9.83 33.01
N GLY A 3 -33.86 -10.03 33.70
CA GLY A 3 -35.10 -9.27 33.53
C GLY A 3 -35.00 -7.80 33.97
N PRO A 4 -36.03 -6.99 33.68
CA PRO A 4 -36.03 -5.56 33.97
C PRO A 4 -36.28 -5.34 35.46
N GLY A 5 -35.25 -4.94 36.21
CA GLY A 5 -35.35 -4.66 37.65
C GLY A 5 -34.18 -5.11 38.51
N GLY A 6 -33.17 -5.78 37.94
CA GLY A 6 -31.96 -6.14 38.69
C GLY A 6 -31.09 -4.91 38.98
N VAL A 7 -30.94 -4.55 40.25
CA VAL A 7 -29.90 -3.61 40.72
C VAL A 7 -28.55 -4.15 40.27
N ALA A 8 -27.88 -3.44 39.37
CA ALA A 8 -26.54 -3.82 38.92
C ALA A 8 -25.58 -3.68 40.10
N VAL A 9 -25.29 -4.78 40.79
CA VAL A 9 -24.28 -4.82 41.85
C VAL A 9 -22.92 -4.54 41.19
N PRO A 10 -22.25 -3.41 41.50
CA PRO A 10 -20.94 -3.13 40.94
C PRO A 10 -19.95 -4.17 41.48
N ARG A 11 -19.52 -5.11 40.64
CA ARG A 11 -18.41 -6.00 40.98
C ARG A 11 -17.12 -5.18 40.84
N ALA A 12 -16.48 -4.85 41.96
CA ALA A 12 -15.13 -4.29 41.98
C ALA A 12 -14.13 -5.35 41.50
N GLY A 13 -13.99 -5.49 40.18
CA GLY A 13 -12.95 -6.32 39.59
C GLY A 13 -11.58 -5.65 39.74
N LEU A 14 -10.57 -6.40 40.16
CA LEU A 14 -9.17 -5.95 40.10
C LEU A 14 -8.81 -5.63 38.64
N LYS A 15 -8.42 -4.39 38.37
CA LYS A 15 -7.94 -3.99 37.05
C LYS A 15 -6.60 -4.71 36.78
N LYS A 16 -6.56 -5.58 35.78
CA LYS A 16 -5.30 -6.13 35.27
C LYS A 16 -4.58 -5.03 34.49
N LEU A 17 -3.52 -4.48 35.06
CA LEU A 17 -2.63 -3.53 34.38
C LEU A 17 -1.67 -4.34 33.50
N ALA A 18 -1.75 -4.14 32.18
CA ALA A 18 -0.76 -4.69 31.26
C ALA A 18 0.54 -3.88 31.38
N LEU A 19 1.67 -4.55 31.23
CA LEU A 19 2.96 -3.87 31.15
C LEU A 19 3.01 -3.04 29.86
N PRO A 20 3.58 -1.82 29.89
CA PRO A 20 3.77 -1.03 28.68
C PRO A 20 4.77 -1.73 27.74
N PRO A 21 4.65 -1.51 26.42
CA PRO A 21 5.61 -2.05 25.45
C PRO A 21 7.01 -1.49 25.69
N ASP A 22 8.02 -2.36 25.57
CA ASP A 22 9.43 -1.95 25.66
C ASP A 22 9.93 -1.43 24.31
N TYR A 23 10.63 -0.30 24.35
CA TYR A 23 11.21 0.38 23.18
C TYR A 23 12.74 0.52 23.26
N SER A 24 13.39 -0.17 24.20
CA SER A 24 14.84 -0.12 24.44
C SER A 24 15.68 -0.40 23.19
N GLY A 25 15.22 -1.28 22.29
CA GLY A 25 15.91 -1.66 21.05
C GLY A 25 15.76 -0.69 19.86
N ILE A 26 15.02 0.42 19.99
CA ILE A 26 14.74 1.32 18.87
C ILE A 26 15.69 2.52 18.89
N THR A 27 16.54 2.60 17.88
CA THR A 27 17.41 3.75 17.60
C THR A 27 16.75 4.71 16.62
N ILE A 28 16.73 6.00 16.96
CA ILE A 28 16.14 7.04 16.10
C ILE A 28 17.26 7.66 15.25
N PRO A 29 17.09 7.73 13.92
CA PRO A 29 18.09 8.34 13.03
C PRO A 29 18.17 9.85 13.24
N GLU A 30 19.33 10.45 12.96
CA GLU A 30 19.57 11.91 13.07
C GLU A 30 18.56 12.76 12.28
N LYS A 31 18.09 12.25 11.14
CA LYS A 31 17.10 12.90 10.28
C LYS A 31 15.80 12.10 10.28
N PRO A 32 14.93 12.32 11.29
CA PRO A 32 13.70 11.53 11.47
C PRO A 32 12.61 11.87 10.44
N LYS A 33 12.63 13.07 9.86
CA LYS A 33 11.59 13.52 8.92
C LYS A 33 11.82 12.98 7.51
N LEU A 34 10.73 12.77 6.78
CA LEU A 34 10.77 12.38 5.37
C LEU A 34 11.57 13.37 4.52
N LYS A 35 12.53 12.84 3.75
CA LYS A 35 13.33 13.60 2.78
C LYS A 35 12.41 14.23 1.72
N PHE A 36 12.78 15.41 1.25
CA PHE A 36 12.12 16.03 0.10
C PHE A 36 12.39 15.21 -1.16
N MET A 37 11.37 15.04 -2.00
CA MET A 37 11.47 14.32 -3.27
C MET A 37 11.44 15.33 -4.42
N GLU A 38 12.43 15.28 -5.29
CA GLU A 38 12.48 16.15 -6.46
C GLU A 38 11.40 15.78 -7.49
N LYS A 39 10.91 16.77 -8.22
CA LYS A 39 9.87 16.60 -9.25
C LYS A 39 10.41 15.98 -10.53
N VAL A 40 11.67 16.27 -10.85
CA VAL A 40 12.38 15.86 -12.05
C VAL A 40 13.66 15.18 -11.57
N PRO A 41 14.07 14.04 -12.15
CA PRO A 41 15.35 13.44 -11.82
C PRO A 41 16.51 14.38 -12.18
N ALA A 42 17.62 14.30 -11.45
CA ALA A 42 18.80 15.14 -11.66
C ALA A 42 19.25 15.21 -13.13
N VAL A 43 19.18 14.08 -13.85
CA VAL A 43 19.37 14.04 -15.30
C VAL A 43 18.01 13.82 -15.97
N PRO A 44 17.49 14.81 -16.74
CA PRO A 44 16.21 14.68 -17.40
C PRO A 44 16.29 13.63 -18.53
N LYS A 45 15.28 12.77 -18.63
CA LYS A 45 15.21 11.77 -19.69
C LYS A 45 14.88 12.45 -21.02
N VAL A 46 15.77 12.31 -22.01
CA VAL A 46 15.51 12.79 -23.38
C VAL A 46 14.64 11.81 -24.16
N ARG A 47 14.86 10.50 -23.97
CA ARG A 47 14.11 9.44 -24.66
C ARG A 47 12.70 9.28 -24.09
N ARG A 48 11.69 9.40 -24.96
CA ARG A 48 10.27 9.27 -24.60
C ARG A 48 9.84 7.81 -24.49
N GLU A 49 9.70 7.30 -23.28
CA GLU A 49 9.28 5.92 -22.99
C GLU A 49 7.78 5.67 -23.21
N PRO A 50 7.35 4.47 -23.64
CA PRO A 50 5.93 4.11 -23.70
C PRO A 50 5.32 4.03 -22.29
N ARG A 51 3.99 4.16 -22.19
CA ARG A 51 3.30 4.22 -20.89
C ARG A 51 3.42 2.95 -20.05
N GLN A 52 3.67 1.79 -20.67
CA GLN A 52 3.91 0.50 -20.02
C GLN A 52 3.00 0.23 -18.79
N LEU A 53 1.74 -0.19 -19.02
CA LEU A 53 0.75 -0.37 -17.95
C LEU A 53 0.98 -1.62 -17.07
N ARG A 54 1.85 -2.54 -17.50
CA ARG A 54 2.25 -3.71 -16.70
C ARG A 54 2.92 -3.34 -15.37
N ASP A 55 3.48 -2.14 -15.26
CA ASP A 55 4.22 -1.71 -14.06
C ASP A 55 3.31 -1.51 -12.84
N ILE A 56 2.01 -1.32 -13.06
CA ILE A 56 1.00 -1.16 -11.99
C ILE A 56 0.08 -2.39 -11.86
N ARG A 57 0.24 -3.41 -12.73
CA ARG A 57 -0.57 -4.63 -12.72
C ARG A 57 0.08 -5.68 -11.81
N GLY A 58 -0.77 -6.38 -11.05
CA GLY A 58 -0.39 -7.53 -10.23
C GLY A 58 0.28 -7.17 -8.89
N PRO A 59 0.83 -8.17 -8.19
CA PRO A 59 1.49 -7.99 -6.91
C PRO A 59 2.83 -7.30 -7.04
N SER A 60 3.22 -6.57 -5.99
CA SER A 60 4.57 -6.05 -5.82
C SER A 60 5.53 -7.17 -5.46
N GLN A 61 6.70 -7.20 -6.10
CA GLN A 61 7.82 -8.08 -5.75
C GLN A 61 8.84 -7.37 -4.85
N VAL A 62 8.72 -6.05 -4.70
CA VAL A 62 9.71 -5.21 -4.01
C VAL A 62 9.02 -4.35 -2.97
N ALA A 63 9.69 -4.13 -1.84
CA ALA A 63 9.21 -3.33 -0.71
C ALA A 63 7.85 -3.80 -0.20
N THR A 64 7.70 -5.12 -0.05
CA THR A 64 6.51 -5.78 0.49
C THR A 64 6.60 -5.96 2.01
N ASP A 65 7.82 -6.13 2.52
CA ASP A 65 8.10 -6.28 3.95
C ASP A 65 8.73 -5.04 4.56
N PHE A 66 8.63 -4.93 5.88
CA PHE A 66 9.20 -3.84 6.66
C PHE A 66 10.72 -3.93 6.74
N THR A 67 11.40 -2.80 6.61
CA THR A 67 12.86 -2.71 6.74
C THR A 67 13.27 -2.13 8.08
N GLU A 68 12.91 -0.89 8.35
CA GLU A 68 13.36 -0.14 9.54
C GLU A 68 12.17 0.17 10.45
N GLY A 69 11.05 0.59 9.86
CA GLY A 69 9.85 0.96 10.60
C GLY A 69 9.05 -0.23 11.15
N GLN A 70 8.16 0.08 12.09
CA GLN A 70 7.19 -0.87 12.67
C GLN A 70 5.82 -0.74 12.02
N TYR A 71 5.52 0.44 11.49
CA TYR A 71 4.24 0.82 10.92
C TYR A 71 4.43 1.37 9.50
N GLY A 72 3.39 1.31 8.69
CA GLY A 72 3.48 1.83 7.33
C GLY A 72 2.13 1.89 6.62
N ILE A 73 2.16 2.36 5.38
CA ILE A 73 0.99 2.40 4.51
C ILE A 73 1.15 1.32 3.44
N LEU A 74 0.27 0.32 3.47
CA LEU A 74 0.20 -0.73 2.45
C LEU A 74 -0.70 -0.30 1.31
N ALA A 75 -0.20 -0.39 0.08
CA ALA A 75 -1.00 -0.21 -1.12
C ALA A 75 -1.84 -1.47 -1.39
N LEU A 76 -3.17 -1.36 -1.37
CA LEU A 76 -4.08 -2.42 -1.78
C LEU A 76 -4.42 -2.36 -3.27
N GLY A 77 -3.81 -1.46 -4.03
CA GLY A 77 -4.03 -1.33 -5.47
C GLY A 77 -2.82 -0.75 -6.19
N GLY A 78 -2.81 -0.90 -7.50
CA GLY A 78 -1.81 -0.30 -8.38
C GLY A 78 -2.16 1.13 -8.77
N GLY A 79 -1.15 1.96 -8.98
CA GLY A 79 -1.35 3.34 -9.42
C GLY A 79 -0.07 4.10 -9.66
N TYR A 80 -0.21 5.37 -10.03
CA TYR A 80 0.91 6.29 -10.22
C TYR A 80 0.92 7.35 -9.12
N LEU A 81 2.07 7.53 -8.49
CA LEU A 81 2.32 8.65 -7.58
C LEU A 81 2.95 9.80 -8.34
N HIS A 82 2.25 10.94 -8.35
CA HIS A 82 2.76 12.21 -8.86
C HIS A 82 3.52 12.93 -7.74
N TRP A 83 4.37 13.89 -8.11
CA TRP A 83 5.11 14.73 -7.15
C TRP A 83 4.20 15.36 -6.07
N GLY A 84 3.02 15.85 -6.44
CA GLY A 84 2.07 16.42 -5.48
C GLY A 84 1.57 15.42 -4.42
N HIS A 85 1.53 14.11 -4.73
CA HIS A 85 1.21 13.08 -3.75
C HIS A 85 2.35 12.91 -2.74
N PHE A 86 3.61 12.93 -3.20
CA PHE A 86 4.78 12.88 -2.30
C PHE A 86 4.78 14.07 -1.34
N GLU A 87 4.52 15.27 -1.85
CA GLU A 87 4.50 16.48 -1.03
C GLU A 87 3.33 16.47 -0.02
N MET A 88 2.16 16.00 -0.45
CA MET A 88 1.00 15.80 0.44
C MET A 88 1.33 14.83 1.60
N ILE A 89 1.94 13.68 1.29
CA ILE A 89 2.36 12.69 2.29
C ILE A 89 3.40 13.29 3.23
N ARG A 90 4.45 13.93 2.68
CA ARG A 90 5.56 14.53 3.44
C ARG A 90 5.07 15.58 4.42
N LEU A 91 4.21 16.50 3.96
CA LEU A 91 3.65 17.57 4.79
C LEU A 91 2.67 17.02 5.84
N THR A 92 1.83 16.06 5.49
CA THR A 92 0.86 15.48 6.43
C THR A 92 1.58 14.74 7.55
N ILE A 93 2.53 13.87 7.22
CA ILE A 93 3.33 13.15 8.22
C ILE A 93 4.18 14.13 9.02
N GLY A 94 4.90 15.04 8.36
CA GLY A 94 5.78 15.99 9.03
C GLY A 94 5.09 16.98 9.99
N ARG A 95 3.78 17.22 9.82
CA ARG A 95 2.97 18.04 10.74
C ARG A 95 2.41 17.26 11.93
N SER A 96 2.17 15.97 11.79
CA SER A 96 1.51 15.14 12.80
C SER A 96 2.47 14.30 13.63
N MET A 97 3.74 14.24 13.25
CA MET A 97 4.73 13.34 13.80
C MET A 97 5.69 14.06 14.73
N ASP A 98 6.02 13.42 15.86
CA ASP A 98 6.99 13.92 16.83
C ASP A 98 8.43 13.51 16.46
N PRO A 99 9.31 14.46 16.07
CA PRO A 99 10.65 14.13 15.56
C PRO A 99 11.58 13.50 16.61
N LYS A 100 11.27 13.66 17.90
CA LYS A 100 12.10 13.13 19.00
C LYS A 100 11.87 11.65 19.24
N ASN A 101 10.66 11.16 18.95
CA ASN A 101 10.23 9.81 19.29
C ASN A 101 10.02 8.94 18.04
N MET A 102 9.68 9.56 16.91
CA MET A 102 9.35 8.88 15.67
C MET A 102 10.35 9.22 14.56
N PHE A 103 10.51 8.32 13.60
CA PHE A 103 11.15 8.56 12.31
C PHE A 103 10.30 7.99 11.16
N ALA A 104 10.42 8.56 9.96
CA ALA A 104 9.66 8.14 8.78
C ALA A 104 10.56 8.05 7.55
N VAL A 105 10.37 6.98 6.78
CA VAL A 105 11.23 6.61 5.65
C VAL A 105 10.40 6.31 4.40
N TRP A 106 10.88 6.80 3.26
CA TRP A 106 10.29 6.48 1.97
C TRP A 106 10.63 5.05 1.55
N ARG A 107 9.61 4.25 1.23
CA ARG A 107 9.80 2.93 0.60
C ARG A 107 9.62 2.97 -0.92
N VAL A 108 9.20 4.10 -1.45
CA VAL A 108 8.96 4.33 -2.88
C VAL A 108 10.04 5.28 -3.42
N PRO A 109 10.62 5.00 -4.59
CA PRO A 109 11.62 5.89 -5.18
C PRO A 109 11.01 7.19 -5.69
N ALA A 110 11.87 8.18 -5.90
CA ALA A 110 11.50 9.45 -6.52
C ALA A 110 10.87 9.23 -7.91
N PRO A 111 10.01 10.15 -8.38
CA PRO A 111 9.40 10.08 -9.71
C PRO A 111 10.44 10.00 -10.83
N SER A 112 10.45 8.91 -11.58
CA SER A 112 11.43 8.65 -12.65
C SER A 112 10.82 8.24 -13.99
N LYS A 113 9.57 7.79 -14.00
CA LYS A 113 8.87 7.38 -15.22
C LYS A 113 8.29 8.60 -15.92
N ALA A 114 8.73 8.86 -17.14
CA ALA A 114 8.30 10.01 -17.92
C ALA A 114 6.88 9.82 -18.48
N VAL A 115 6.02 10.82 -18.32
CA VAL A 115 4.67 10.86 -18.89
C VAL A 115 4.60 11.99 -19.91
N THR A 116 4.30 11.64 -21.16
CA THR A 116 4.15 12.61 -22.25
C THR A 116 2.72 13.07 -22.40
N ARG A 117 2.51 14.35 -22.70
CA ARG A 117 1.19 14.94 -22.96
C ARG A 117 1.27 15.85 -24.18
N LYS A 118 0.27 15.80 -25.07
CA LYS A 118 0.11 16.78 -26.16
C LYS A 118 -0.58 18.04 -25.63
N SER A 119 -0.30 19.18 -26.25
CA SER A 119 -1.02 20.43 -26.01
C SER A 119 -2.52 20.25 -26.23
N LEU A 120 -3.31 20.99 -25.45
CA LEU A 120 -4.76 21.00 -25.58
C LEU A 120 -5.13 21.62 -26.94
N GLY A 121 -6.11 21.03 -27.65
CA GLY A 121 -6.59 21.55 -28.93
C GLY A 121 -5.93 20.98 -30.19
N HIS A 122 -4.89 20.14 -30.08
CA HIS A 122 -4.33 19.46 -31.26
C HIS A 122 -5.18 18.26 -31.72
N ARG A 123 -5.15 18.00 -33.04
CA ARG A 123 -5.73 16.80 -33.66
C ARG A 123 -4.90 15.54 -33.34
N MET A 124 -5.50 14.38 -33.59
CA MET A 124 -4.79 13.09 -33.55
C MET A 124 -3.70 13.02 -34.64
N GLY A 125 -2.64 12.24 -34.44
CA GLY A 125 -1.47 12.20 -35.33
C GLY A 125 -0.37 13.19 -34.96
N GLY A 126 0.63 13.42 -35.82
CA GLY A 126 1.72 14.37 -35.56
C GLY A 126 2.75 13.92 -34.51
N GLY A 127 2.92 12.61 -34.32
CA GLY A 127 3.91 12.04 -33.40
C GLY A 127 3.53 12.13 -31.92
N LYS A 128 4.53 11.94 -31.04
CA LYS A 128 4.38 11.90 -29.58
C LYS A 128 4.62 13.28 -28.97
N GLY A 129 3.87 13.64 -27.93
CA GLY A 129 4.05 14.92 -27.23
C GLY A 129 5.37 15.01 -26.43
N PRO A 130 5.71 16.20 -25.90
CA PRO A 130 6.81 16.40 -24.97
C PRO A 130 6.55 15.69 -23.62
N ILE A 131 7.59 15.53 -22.81
CA ILE A 131 7.49 15.02 -21.44
C ILE A 131 6.92 16.14 -20.56
N ASP A 132 5.81 15.84 -19.89
CA ASP A 132 5.05 16.80 -19.07
C ASP A 132 5.37 16.64 -17.58
N ARG A 133 5.46 15.39 -17.10
CA ARG A 133 5.76 15.10 -15.69
C ARG A 133 6.41 13.73 -15.51
N TYR A 134 6.97 13.51 -14.33
CA TYR A 134 7.45 12.21 -13.89
C TYR A 134 6.52 11.61 -12.84
N VAL A 135 6.44 10.27 -12.83
CA VAL A 135 5.63 9.50 -11.88
C VAL A 135 6.39 8.30 -11.35
N THR A 136 5.95 7.79 -10.20
CA THR A 136 6.38 6.49 -9.69
C THR A 136 5.26 5.48 -9.81
N ALA A 137 5.53 4.32 -10.40
CA ALA A 137 4.59 3.21 -10.47
C ALA A 137 4.56 2.46 -9.14
N VAL A 138 3.37 2.19 -8.62
CA VAL A 138 3.15 1.40 -7.41
C VAL A 138 2.26 0.22 -7.77
N LYS A 139 2.62 -0.97 -7.26
CA LYS A 139 1.83 -2.20 -7.35
C LYS A 139 1.14 -2.49 -6.02
N SER A 140 0.12 -3.34 -6.07
CA SER A 140 -0.57 -3.82 -4.87
C SER A 140 0.36 -4.67 -4.00
N GLY A 141 0.25 -4.55 -2.68
CA GLY A 141 1.13 -5.19 -1.69
C GLY A 141 2.41 -4.40 -1.39
N ARG A 142 2.64 -3.24 -2.02
CA ARG A 142 3.83 -2.41 -1.76
C ARG A 142 3.61 -1.48 -0.57
N LEU A 143 4.61 -1.35 0.31
CA LEU A 143 4.67 -0.31 1.33
C LEU A 143 5.08 1.03 0.70
N VAL A 144 4.31 2.08 0.98
CA VAL A 144 4.56 3.43 0.41
C VAL A 144 5.53 4.22 1.30
N VAL A 145 5.24 4.24 2.60
CA VAL A 145 6.02 4.89 3.66
C VAL A 145 6.09 3.95 4.84
N GLU A 146 7.23 3.98 5.52
CA GLU A 146 7.45 3.39 6.84
C GLU A 146 7.54 4.47 7.91
N VAL A 147 7.02 4.17 9.08
CA VAL A 147 7.18 4.93 10.32
C VAL A 147 7.64 3.97 11.40
N GLY A 148 8.64 4.39 12.16
CA GLY A 148 9.14 3.66 13.33
C GLY A 148 9.45 4.64 14.45
N GLY A 149 9.73 4.09 15.64
CA GLY A 149 10.06 4.91 16.80
C GLY A 149 9.46 4.38 18.08
N ARG A 150 9.58 5.14 19.15
CA ARG A 150 9.00 4.83 20.46
C ARG A 150 7.54 5.24 20.48
N CYS A 151 6.70 4.51 19.74
CA CYS A 151 5.30 4.86 19.53
C CYS A 151 4.40 3.65 19.33
N GLU A 152 3.15 3.79 19.73
CA GLU A 152 2.12 2.77 19.55
C GLU A 152 1.33 2.98 18.26
N PHE A 153 0.74 1.91 17.74
CA PHE A 153 -0.07 1.98 16.52
C PHE A 153 -1.28 2.91 16.68
N GLY A 154 -1.81 3.08 17.89
CA GLY A 154 -2.91 3.99 18.19
C GLY A 154 -2.60 5.46 17.86
N GLU A 155 -1.36 5.89 18.07
CA GLU A 155 -0.90 7.27 17.77
C GLU A 155 -0.62 7.45 16.27
N VAL A 156 -0.08 6.41 15.63
CA VAL A 156 0.38 6.46 14.24
C VAL A 156 -0.78 6.28 13.24
N ARG A 157 -1.74 5.42 13.57
CA ARG A 157 -2.86 5.04 12.70
C ARG A 157 -3.69 6.24 12.19
N PRO A 158 -4.08 7.24 13.00
CA PRO A 158 -4.96 8.32 12.54
C PRO A 158 -4.38 9.15 11.40
N PHE A 159 -3.10 9.55 11.50
CA PHE A 159 -2.49 10.36 10.44
C PHE A 159 -2.11 9.51 9.23
N LEU A 160 -1.68 8.26 9.39
CA LEU A 160 -1.46 7.35 8.26
C LEU A 160 -2.77 7.04 7.51
N ALA A 161 -3.89 6.87 8.23
CA ALA A 161 -5.20 6.70 7.63
C ALA A 161 -5.63 7.93 6.82
N ARG A 162 -5.39 9.14 7.34
CA ARG A 162 -5.65 10.41 6.63
C ARG A 162 -4.84 10.50 5.32
N VAL A 163 -3.58 10.03 5.34
CA VAL A 163 -2.77 9.95 4.12
C VAL A 163 -3.33 8.91 3.16
N ALA A 164 -3.65 7.70 3.65
CA ALA A 164 -4.15 6.60 2.86
C ALA A 164 -5.43 6.96 2.08
N GLN A 165 -6.35 7.71 2.70
CA GLN A 165 -7.58 8.21 2.05
C GLN A 165 -7.31 9.18 0.89
N LYS A 166 -6.18 9.90 0.92
CA LYS A 166 -5.80 10.87 -0.11
C LYS A 166 -4.98 10.24 -1.25
N LEU A 167 -4.60 8.96 -1.13
CA LEU A 167 -3.85 8.27 -2.18
C LEU A 167 -4.75 7.95 -3.39
N PRO A 168 -4.19 7.89 -4.60
CA PRO A 168 -4.96 7.61 -5.82
C PRO A 168 -5.35 6.12 -5.97
N PHE A 169 -5.05 5.29 -4.97
CA PHE A 169 -5.37 3.87 -4.91
C PHE A 169 -5.77 3.50 -3.48
N PRO A 170 -6.57 2.43 -3.29
CA PRO A 170 -6.91 1.94 -1.96
C PRO A 170 -5.65 1.60 -1.18
N ALA A 171 -5.55 2.11 0.05
CA ALA A 171 -4.41 1.89 0.92
C ALA A 171 -4.88 1.81 2.37
N VAL A 172 -4.12 1.09 3.20
CA VAL A 172 -4.46 0.85 4.62
C VAL A 172 -3.21 1.03 5.48
N PRO A 173 -3.30 1.71 6.63
CA PRO A 173 -2.23 1.71 7.62
C PRO A 173 -2.09 0.33 8.25
N VAL A 174 -0.87 -0.18 8.34
CA VAL A 174 -0.56 -1.53 8.84
C VAL A 174 0.62 -1.48 9.81
N SER A 175 0.58 -2.34 10.83
CA SER A 175 1.74 -2.70 11.64
C SER A 175 2.38 -3.99 11.11
N ARG A 176 3.57 -4.34 11.60
CA ARG A 176 4.20 -5.65 11.32
C ARG A 176 3.28 -6.81 11.68
N GLU A 177 2.68 -6.76 12.87
CA GLU A 177 1.77 -7.79 13.37
C GLU A 177 0.49 -7.86 12.53
N SER A 178 -0.18 -6.72 12.31
CA SER A 178 -1.40 -6.70 11.50
C SER A 178 -1.15 -7.16 10.05
N LEU A 179 0.03 -6.90 9.48
CA LEU A 179 0.40 -7.41 8.17
C LEU A 179 0.55 -8.94 8.17
N GLN A 180 1.14 -9.51 9.21
CA GLN A 180 1.25 -10.96 9.37
C GLN A 180 -0.11 -11.62 9.60
N GLU A 181 -0.96 -11.01 10.43
CA GLU A 181 -2.35 -11.46 10.63
C GLU A 181 -3.13 -11.46 9.31
N MET A 182 -3.06 -10.37 8.53
CA MET A 182 -3.69 -10.31 7.21
C MET A 182 -3.22 -11.43 6.27
N ARG A 183 -1.92 -11.77 6.29
CA ARG A 183 -1.37 -12.88 5.49
C ARG A 183 -1.89 -14.23 5.97
N ARG A 184 -1.92 -14.46 7.29
CA ARG A 184 -2.43 -15.69 7.92
C ARG A 184 -3.92 -15.87 7.62
N GLU A 185 -4.73 -14.83 7.75
CA GLU A 185 -6.15 -14.85 7.40
C GLU A 185 -6.38 -15.21 5.92
N GLU A 186 -5.53 -14.72 5.02
CA GLU A 186 -5.61 -15.06 3.59
C GLU A 186 -5.27 -16.54 3.34
N GLU A 187 -4.25 -17.07 4.02
CA GLU A 187 -3.87 -18.47 3.93
C GLU A 187 -4.93 -19.39 4.53
N GLU A 188 -5.48 -19.02 5.69
CA GLU A 188 -6.56 -19.74 6.35
C GLU A 188 -7.80 -19.80 5.45
N LYS A 189 -8.20 -18.68 4.84
CA LYS A 189 -9.31 -18.66 3.86
C LYS A 189 -9.05 -19.56 2.66
N ARG A 190 -7.79 -19.63 2.21
CA ARG A 190 -7.38 -20.51 1.10
C ARG A 190 -7.46 -21.98 1.48
N LEU A 191 -6.99 -22.34 2.67
CA LEU A 191 -7.00 -23.71 3.16
C LEU A 191 -8.40 -24.19 3.54
N ASN A 192 -9.21 -23.32 4.14
CA ASN A 192 -10.59 -23.61 4.55
C ASN A 192 -11.61 -23.38 3.41
N ASN A 193 -11.16 -23.28 2.16
CA ASN A 193 -12.08 -23.14 1.05
C ASN A 193 -12.81 -24.47 0.78
N GLN A 194 -14.10 -24.52 1.14
CA GLN A 194 -14.95 -25.70 0.94
C GLN A 194 -15.32 -25.93 -0.53
N ASN A 195 -15.19 -24.91 -1.39
CA ASN A 195 -15.51 -25.06 -2.81
C ASN A 195 -14.41 -25.88 -3.52
N PRO A 196 -14.73 -27.06 -4.10
CA PRO A 196 -13.75 -27.88 -4.81
C PRO A 196 -13.24 -27.25 -6.12
N TRP A 197 -13.94 -26.21 -6.61
CA TRP A 197 -13.60 -25.47 -7.81
C TRP A 197 -12.89 -24.16 -7.48
N THR A 198 -11.56 -24.17 -7.60
CA THR A 198 -10.75 -22.96 -7.49
C THR A 198 -10.51 -22.33 -8.85
N PHE A 199 -10.35 -21.01 -8.89
CA PHE A 199 -10.02 -20.29 -10.13
C PHE A 199 -8.72 -20.84 -10.74
N GLU A 200 -7.70 -21.05 -9.91
CA GLU A 200 -6.42 -21.63 -10.33
C GLU A 200 -6.62 -22.97 -11.04
N ARG A 201 -7.40 -23.90 -10.46
CA ARG A 201 -7.65 -25.23 -11.04
C ARG A 201 -8.35 -25.14 -12.40
N VAL A 202 -9.41 -24.32 -12.49
CA VAL A 202 -10.18 -24.17 -13.74
C VAL A 202 -9.32 -23.64 -14.88
N VAL A 203 -8.49 -22.63 -14.60
CA VAL A 203 -7.69 -21.95 -15.62
C VAL A 203 -6.44 -22.75 -15.99
N THR A 204 -5.77 -23.39 -15.02
CA THR A 204 -4.60 -24.23 -15.27
C THR A 204 -4.97 -25.49 -16.06
N SER A 205 -6.10 -26.13 -15.79
CA SER A 205 -6.57 -27.29 -16.57
C SER A 205 -7.27 -26.91 -17.88
N ASN A 206 -7.40 -25.62 -18.20
CA ASN A 206 -8.16 -25.11 -19.36
C ASN A 206 -9.58 -25.72 -19.45
N MET A 207 -10.25 -25.86 -18.30
CA MET A 207 -11.61 -26.42 -18.27
C MET A 207 -12.55 -25.55 -19.10
N LEU A 208 -13.47 -26.18 -19.84
CA LEU A 208 -14.45 -25.50 -20.70
C LEU A 208 -13.84 -24.54 -21.74
N GLY A 209 -12.54 -24.68 -22.06
CA GLY A 209 -11.85 -23.77 -22.98
C GLY A 209 -11.71 -22.33 -22.46
N MET A 210 -11.76 -22.13 -21.14
CA MET A 210 -11.77 -20.79 -20.52
C MET A 210 -10.56 -19.93 -20.87
N ARG A 211 -9.40 -20.52 -21.22
CA ARG A 211 -8.21 -19.76 -21.61
C ARG A 211 -8.41 -18.90 -22.86
N LYS A 212 -9.42 -19.20 -23.69
CA LYS A 212 -9.80 -18.35 -24.83
C LYS A 212 -10.25 -16.95 -24.40
N TYR A 213 -10.85 -16.83 -23.21
CA TYR A 213 -11.43 -15.59 -22.68
C TYR A 213 -10.56 -14.91 -21.62
N LEU A 214 -9.54 -15.59 -21.11
CA LEU A 214 -8.70 -15.12 -20.02
C LEU A 214 -7.35 -14.61 -20.50
N SER A 215 -6.74 -13.73 -19.70
CA SER A 215 -5.41 -13.23 -19.97
C SER A 215 -4.37 -14.29 -19.58
N PRO A 216 -3.23 -14.39 -20.30
CA PRO A 216 -2.12 -15.25 -19.88
C PRO A 216 -1.61 -14.94 -18.46
N TYR A 217 -1.73 -13.68 -18.03
CA TYR A 217 -1.38 -13.26 -16.67
C TYR A 217 -2.28 -13.86 -15.59
N ASP A 218 -3.51 -14.24 -15.91
CA ASP A 218 -4.46 -14.74 -14.92
C ASP A 218 -4.07 -16.14 -14.41
N LEU A 219 -3.26 -16.88 -15.18
CA LEU A 219 -2.58 -18.10 -14.73
C LEU A 219 -1.66 -17.84 -13.53
N GLN A 220 -0.95 -16.71 -13.53
CA GLN A 220 -0.04 -16.32 -12.45
C GLN A 220 -0.77 -15.58 -11.32
N LEU A 221 -1.74 -14.74 -11.68
CA LEU A 221 -2.45 -13.85 -10.76
C LEU A 221 -3.64 -14.52 -10.05
N LYS A 222 -3.99 -15.75 -10.47
CA LYS A 222 -5.00 -16.61 -9.84
C LYS A 222 -6.37 -15.93 -9.64
N GLY A 223 -6.73 -14.99 -10.51
CA GLY A 223 -7.99 -14.24 -10.43
C GLY A 223 -8.09 -13.24 -9.27
N ARG A 224 -7.01 -13.01 -8.50
CA ARG A 224 -6.98 -12.04 -7.39
C ARG A 224 -6.81 -10.59 -7.85
N TYR A 225 -6.41 -10.39 -9.11
CA TYR A 225 -6.11 -9.09 -9.66
C TYR A 225 -6.89 -8.85 -10.95
N TRP A 226 -7.49 -7.67 -11.05
CA TRP A 226 -8.13 -7.18 -12.27
C TRP A 226 -7.56 -5.82 -12.66
N GLY A 227 -6.71 -5.80 -13.69
CA GLY A 227 -5.95 -4.62 -14.06
C GLY A 227 -5.07 -4.12 -12.91
N LYS A 228 -5.42 -2.96 -12.34
CA LYS A 228 -4.74 -2.37 -11.18
C LYS A 228 -5.38 -2.70 -9.83
N PHE A 229 -6.56 -3.30 -9.81
CA PHE A 229 -7.32 -3.55 -8.59
C PHE A 229 -6.97 -4.93 -8.01
N PHE A 230 -6.93 -5.00 -6.69
CA PHE A 230 -6.78 -6.25 -5.92
C PHE A 230 -8.12 -6.60 -5.28
N LEU A 231 -8.53 -7.86 -5.44
CA LEU A 231 -9.80 -8.36 -4.96
C LEU A 231 -9.58 -9.13 -3.66
N LYS A 232 -9.73 -8.47 -2.51
CA LYS A 232 -9.50 -9.06 -1.17
C LYS A 232 -10.38 -10.28 -0.88
N HIS A 233 -11.58 -10.34 -1.44
CA HIS A 233 -12.55 -11.42 -1.20
C HIS A 233 -12.29 -12.67 -2.06
N ARG A 234 -11.42 -12.59 -3.08
CA ARG A 234 -11.11 -13.72 -3.96
C ARG A 234 -10.01 -14.57 -3.32
N VAL A 235 -10.29 -15.87 -3.28
CA VAL A 235 -9.44 -16.94 -2.75
C VAL A 235 -8.98 -17.84 -3.88
#